data_AF-A0AAD0WPF0-F1
#
_entry.id   AF-A0AAD0WPF0-F1
#
_cell.length_a   1.000
_cell.length_b   1.000
_cell.length_c   1.000
_cell.angle_alpha   90.00
_cell.angle_beta   90.00
_cell.angle_gamma   90.00
#
_symmetry.space_group_name_H-M   'P 1'
#
loop_
_entity.id
_entity.type
_entity.pdbx_description
1 polymer ?
#
loop_
_entity_poly.entity_id
_entity_poly.type
_entity_poly.pdbx_seq_one_letter_code
_entity_poly.pdbx_strand_id
1 'polypeptide(L)'
;MSVVKKVVFLIVLFIGFIVYSVYSFDFDSPTNTQTLVSTSTKTEINSTDTGLIDKIINFFASSDQKDSKPFNLVLTKKDGIVTMDGIFSNEEDAKKVSNILNINRDGEYTYEDDVVIDEVLLSKVAVLITPFKDFFADGAKILIINDEVSLSGELKDPNYYALLESITSRMDINLIKDINIANPTLVTADSEDNLNDKEVSLESNKNSENVSKRENAVKTILTPNEIQLSINQILLEKKISFERKSSTITADSNPTLVGIAKILENNKNVKVEIAGHTDSRGDKNLNKQISQDRANSVKIALIDLGVDENRLIAVGYGEEFPIAKDDENGLSEINRRVDFNIIGE
;
A
#
# COMPACT_ATOMS: atom_id res chain seq x y z
N MET A 1 4.63 -50.79 -7.73
CA MET A 1 6.01 -50.36 -7.37
C MET A 1 5.96 -49.79 -5.96
N SER A 2 6.83 -50.24 -5.05
CA SER A 2 6.87 -49.74 -3.66
C SER A 2 7.05 -48.22 -3.62
N VAL A 3 6.44 -47.54 -2.64
CA VAL A 3 6.57 -46.09 -2.41
C VAL A 3 8.05 -45.67 -2.37
N VAL A 4 8.90 -46.50 -1.77
CA VAL A 4 10.36 -46.29 -1.73
C VAL A 4 10.97 -46.26 -3.13
N LYS A 5 10.52 -47.13 -4.05
CA LYS A 5 11.02 -47.13 -5.44
C LYS A 5 10.53 -45.91 -6.23
N LYS A 6 9.36 -45.35 -5.92
CA LYS A 6 8.87 -44.11 -6.56
C LYS A 6 9.64 -42.88 -6.06
N VAL A 7 9.95 -42.83 -4.77
CA VAL A 7 10.75 -41.75 -4.17
C VAL A 7 12.19 -41.79 -4.68
N VAL A 8 12.81 -42.98 -4.76
CA VAL A 8 14.15 -43.12 -5.34
C VAL A 8 14.17 -42.74 -6.82
N PHE A 9 13.14 -43.10 -7.59
CA PHE A 9 13.03 -42.69 -8.99
C PHE A 9 12.92 -41.17 -9.16
N LEU A 10 12.10 -40.50 -8.33
CA LEU A 10 11.98 -39.04 -8.33
C LEU A 10 13.28 -38.33 -7.94
N ILE A 11 14.01 -38.87 -6.95
CA ILE A 11 15.30 -38.32 -6.54
C ILE A 11 16.34 -38.45 -7.66
N VAL A 12 16.40 -39.60 -8.34
CA VAL A 12 17.33 -39.79 -9.48
C VAL A 12 16.97 -38.87 -10.64
N LEU A 13 15.67 -38.65 -10.91
CA LEU A 13 15.21 -37.76 -11.97
C LEU A 13 15.50 -36.28 -11.64
N PHE A 14 15.36 -35.90 -10.37
CA PHE A 14 15.72 -34.57 -9.87
C PHE A 14 17.23 -34.30 -9.93
N ILE A 15 18.06 -35.27 -9.54
CA ILE A 15 19.53 -35.18 -9.66
C ILE A 15 19.94 -35.09 -11.13
N GLY A 16 19.29 -35.85 -12.02
CA GLY A 16 19.51 -35.76 -13.47
C GLY A 16 19.19 -34.37 -14.03
N PHE A 17 18.13 -33.72 -13.54
CA PHE A 17 17.76 -32.37 -13.92
C PHE A 17 18.76 -31.31 -13.45
N ILE A 18 19.29 -31.45 -12.23
CA ILE A 18 20.34 -30.58 -11.70
C ILE A 18 21.63 -30.73 -12.52
N VAL A 19 22.05 -31.96 -12.79
CA VAL A 19 23.27 -32.22 -13.58
C VAL A 19 23.13 -31.69 -15.01
N TYR A 20 21.96 -31.85 -15.64
CA TYR A 20 21.68 -31.29 -16.97
C TYR A 20 21.69 -29.75 -16.95
N SER A 21 21.11 -29.12 -15.94
CA SER A 21 21.12 -27.66 -15.77
C SER A 21 22.53 -27.10 -15.54
N VAL A 22 23.39 -27.85 -14.84
CA VAL A 22 24.80 -27.47 -14.62
C VAL A 22 25.63 -27.65 -15.89
N TYR A 23 25.35 -28.66 -16.71
CA TYR A 23 26.10 -28.92 -17.95
C TYR A 23 25.67 -28.07 -19.16
N SER A 24 24.48 -27.45 -19.12
CA SER A 24 23.95 -26.62 -20.21
C SER A 24 24.25 -25.13 -20.04
N PHE A 25 25.04 -24.76 -19.03
CA PHE A 25 25.45 -23.38 -18.80
C PHE A 25 26.84 -23.14 -19.40
N ASP A 26 26.87 -22.67 -20.65
CA ASP A 26 28.09 -22.33 -21.38
C ASP A 26 28.54 -20.91 -20.97
N PHE A 27 29.58 -20.81 -20.13
CA PHE A 27 30.13 -19.56 -19.64
C PHE A 27 31.48 -19.31 -20.31
N ASP A 28 31.46 -18.67 -21.48
CA ASP A 28 32.68 -18.25 -22.16
C ASP A 28 32.96 -16.77 -21.84
N SER A 29 33.74 -16.52 -20.78
CA SER A 29 34.81 -15.50 -20.77
C SER A 29 35.60 -15.52 -19.45
N PRO A 30 36.94 -15.35 -19.51
CA PRO A 30 37.83 -15.67 -18.40
C PRO A 30 38.18 -14.44 -17.55
N THR A 31 38.41 -14.63 -16.26
CA THR A 31 39.72 -14.37 -15.61
C THR A 31 39.70 -14.72 -14.12
N ASN A 32 40.44 -15.79 -13.81
CA ASN A 32 41.52 -15.87 -12.83
C ASN A 32 41.26 -15.68 -11.31
N THR A 33 41.53 -16.79 -10.59
CA THR A 33 42.31 -16.91 -9.32
C THR A 33 41.76 -16.22 -8.06
N GLN A 34 41.75 -16.80 -6.86
CA GLN A 34 42.11 -18.11 -6.32
C GLN A 34 41.64 -18.11 -4.85
N THR A 35 41.18 -19.27 -4.39
CA THR A 35 41.26 -19.82 -3.02
C THR A 35 41.95 -19.00 -1.91
N LEU A 36 41.21 -18.73 -0.83
CA LEU A 36 41.75 -18.42 0.49
C LEU A 36 41.71 -19.68 1.38
N VAL A 37 42.90 -20.23 1.67
CA VAL A 37 43.15 -21.14 2.79
C VAL A 37 43.99 -20.38 3.80
N SER A 38 43.50 -20.36 5.03
CA SER A 38 44.08 -19.76 6.22
C SER A 38 45.29 -20.55 6.75
N THR A 39 46.41 -19.87 7.01
CA THR A 39 47.40 -20.28 8.01
C THR A 39 48.13 -19.07 8.59
N SER A 40 48.20 -19.04 9.91
CA SER A 40 48.80 -18.00 10.75
C SER A 40 50.31 -18.14 10.84
N THR A 41 51.05 -17.03 10.73
CA THR A 41 52.36 -16.87 11.38
C THR A 41 52.65 -15.42 11.73
N LYS A 42 53.16 -15.26 12.94
CA LYS A 42 53.42 -14.05 13.70
C LYS A 42 54.74 -13.39 13.25
N THR A 43 54.72 -12.10 12.91
CA THR A 43 55.90 -11.23 12.96
C THR A 43 55.48 -9.84 13.43
N GLU A 44 56.04 -9.43 14.56
CA GLU A 44 55.96 -8.08 15.12
C GLU A 44 56.74 -7.09 14.24
N ILE A 45 56.10 -6.00 13.84
CA ILE A 45 56.77 -4.72 13.59
C ILE A 45 55.93 -3.62 14.26
N ASN A 46 56.49 -3.05 15.33
CA ASN A 46 56.03 -1.81 15.93
C ASN A 46 56.25 -0.65 14.95
N SER A 47 55.21 0.15 14.68
CA SER A 47 55.22 1.61 14.88
C SER A 47 54.06 2.28 14.13
N THR A 48 53.27 3.03 14.92
CA THR A 48 52.55 4.24 14.53
C THR A 48 51.66 4.17 13.28
N ASP A 49 50.37 3.92 13.49
CA ASP A 49 49.24 4.77 13.06
C ASP A 49 47.97 3.90 12.93
N THR A 50 47.43 3.43 14.07
CA THR A 50 46.19 2.64 14.06
C THR A 50 44.93 3.50 13.94
N GLY A 51 45.07 4.82 13.80
CA GLY A 51 43.93 5.74 13.77
C GLY A 51 43.00 5.56 12.55
N LEU A 52 43.54 5.12 11.41
CA LEU A 52 42.73 4.87 10.21
C LEU A 52 42.24 3.43 10.15
N ILE A 53 43.08 2.46 10.50
CA ILE A 53 42.72 1.03 10.44
C ILE A 53 41.73 0.67 11.55
N ASP A 54 41.88 1.18 12.77
CA ASP A 54 40.88 0.97 13.83
C ASP A 54 39.58 1.74 13.55
N LYS A 55 39.64 2.88 12.84
CA LYS A 55 38.44 3.58 12.34
C LYS A 55 37.77 2.82 11.21
N ILE A 56 38.52 2.20 10.32
CA ILE A 56 38.01 1.40 9.21
C ILE A 56 37.42 0.10 9.74
N ILE A 57 38.11 -0.57 10.67
CA ILE A 57 37.61 -1.77 11.36
C ILE A 57 36.37 -1.42 12.17
N ASN A 58 36.34 -0.30 12.92
CA ASN A 58 35.12 0.15 13.60
C ASN A 58 34.04 0.66 12.65
N PHE A 59 34.37 1.17 11.45
CA PHE A 59 33.39 1.57 10.43
C PHE A 59 32.71 0.33 9.82
N PHE A 60 33.48 -0.73 9.54
CA PHE A 60 32.96 -2.02 9.06
C PHE A 60 32.40 -2.92 10.19
N ALA A 61 32.80 -2.71 11.45
CA ALA A 61 32.24 -3.39 12.62
C ALA A 61 31.09 -2.61 13.27
N SER A 62 30.79 -1.39 12.79
CA SER A 62 29.57 -0.64 13.14
C SER A 62 28.53 -0.61 12.03
N SER A 63 28.79 -1.27 10.91
CA SER A 63 27.75 -1.58 9.92
C SER A 63 27.06 -2.90 10.26
N ASP A 64 26.43 -2.95 11.44
CA ASP A 64 25.22 -3.77 11.65
C ASP A 64 24.00 -3.07 11.01
N GLN A 65 24.19 -2.43 9.86
CA GLN A 65 23.07 -2.11 8.97
C GLN A 65 22.93 -3.34 8.09
N LYS A 66 22.15 -4.29 8.61
CA LYS A 66 21.58 -5.38 7.84
C LYS A 66 20.97 -4.74 6.59
N ASP A 67 21.57 -4.97 5.43
CA ASP A 67 21.10 -4.40 4.16
C ASP A 67 19.60 -4.73 4.06
N SER A 68 18.75 -3.70 4.14
CA SER A 68 17.29 -3.89 4.04
C SER A 68 16.98 -4.56 2.73
N LYS A 69 16.27 -5.68 2.76
CA LYS A 69 15.86 -6.36 1.54
C LYS A 69 14.82 -5.54 0.80
N PRO A 70 14.79 -5.63 -0.55
CA PRO A 70 13.86 -4.84 -1.35
C PRO A 70 12.42 -5.25 -1.05
N PHE A 71 11.60 -4.26 -0.69
CA PHE A 71 10.17 -4.45 -0.52
C PHE A 71 9.52 -4.57 -1.89
N ASN A 72 8.96 -5.74 -2.19
CA ASN A 72 8.30 -6.04 -3.45
C ASN A 72 6.83 -6.38 -3.18
N LEU A 73 5.95 -5.59 -3.78
CA LEU A 73 4.51 -5.75 -3.66
C LEU A 73 3.85 -5.66 -5.02
N VAL A 74 3.08 -6.68 -5.38
CA VAL A 74 2.26 -6.71 -6.58
C VAL A 74 0.80 -6.71 -6.14
N LEU A 75 0.07 -5.67 -6.51
CA LEU A 75 -1.36 -5.61 -6.37
C LEU A 75 -1.99 -5.96 -7.71
N THR A 76 -2.88 -6.94 -7.74
CA THR A 76 -3.57 -7.36 -8.97
C THR A 76 -5.06 -7.19 -8.79
N LYS A 77 -5.72 -6.53 -9.75
CA LYS A 77 -7.18 -6.49 -9.78
C LYS A 77 -7.72 -7.78 -10.40
N LYS A 78 -8.56 -8.51 -9.67
CA LYS A 78 -9.16 -9.76 -10.12
C LYS A 78 -10.56 -9.89 -9.56
N ASP A 79 -11.55 -10.18 -10.40
CA ASP A 79 -12.94 -10.38 -9.98
C ASP A 79 -13.48 -9.19 -9.14
N GLY A 80 -13.07 -7.96 -9.46
CA GLY A 80 -13.46 -6.74 -8.73
C GLY A 80 -12.79 -6.49 -7.37
N ILE A 81 -11.95 -7.41 -6.89
CA ILE A 81 -11.10 -7.24 -5.70
C ILE A 81 -9.66 -6.94 -6.11
N VAL A 82 -8.89 -6.39 -5.16
CA VAL A 82 -7.44 -6.23 -5.31
C VAL A 82 -6.77 -7.28 -4.44
N THR A 83 -6.07 -8.22 -5.07
CA THR A 83 -5.22 -9.21 -4.40
C THR A 83 -3.82 -8.67 -4.26
N MET A 84 -3.09 -9.21 -3.29
CA MET A 84 -1.77 -8.74 -2.92
C MET A 84 -0.80 -9.92 -2.93
N ASP A 85 0.27 -9.83 -3.71
CA ASP A 85 1.38 -10.79 -3.71
C ASP A 85 2.66 -10.05 -3.30
N GLY A 86 3.49 -10.65 -2.45
CA GLY A 86 4.69 -9.94 -2.00
C GLY A 86 5.54 -10.68 -0.99
N ILE A 87 6.69 -10.08 -0.69
CA ILE A 87 7.64 -10.56 0.33
C ILE A 87 7.49 -9.66 1.55
N PHE A 88 7.32 -10.26 2.73
CA PHE A 88 7.15 -9.56 4.00
C PHE A 88 8.07 -10.13 5.07
N SER A 89 8.34 -9.38 6.15
CA SER A 89 9.12 -9.94 7.26
C SER A 89 8.35 -11.00 8.04
N ASN A 90 7.04 -10.87 8.13
CA ASN A 90 6.16 -11.80 8.85
C ASN A 90 4.70 -11.62 8.42
N GLU A 91 3.82 -12.46 8.97
CA GLU A 91 2.39 -12.38 8.68
C GLU A 91 1.78 -11.04 9.12
N GLU A 92 2.18 -10.50 10.28
CA GLU A 92 1.69 -9.23 10.85
C GLU A 92 1.94 -8.04 9.92
N ASP A 93 3.11 -7.99 9.32
CA ASP A 93 3.50 -7.01 8.32
C ASP A 93 2.64 -7.10 7.06
N ALA A 94 2.38 -8.31 6.56
CA ALA A 94 1.42 -8.50 5.46
C ALA A 94 -0.01 -8.04 5.84
N LYS A 95 -0.43 -8.25 7.11
CA LYS A 95 -1.70 -7.70 7.63
C LYS A 95 -1.68 -6.18 7.59
N LYS A 96 -0.57 -5.58 8.02
CA LYS A 96 -0.41 -4.13 8.06
C LYS A 96 -0.48 -3.51 6.68
N VAL A 97 0.20 -4.10 5.69
CA VAL A 97 0.16 -3.61 4.29
C VAL A 97 -1.24 -3.70 3.70
N SER A 98 -1.89 -4.86 3.78
CA SER A 98 -3.26 -5.04 3.27
C SER A 98 -4.27 -4.09 3.93
N ASN A 99 -4.07 -3.80 5.22
CA ASN A 99 -4.85 -2.83 5.98
C ASN A 99 -4.60 -1.37 5.54
N ILE A 100 -3.34 -0.95 5.40
CA ILE A 100 -2.99 0.42 4.93
C ILE A 100 -3.61 0.67 3.56
N LEU A 101 -3.53 -0.32 2.67
CA LEU A 101 -4.07 -0.24 1.32
C LEU A 101 -5.59 -0.45 1.25
N ASN A 102 -6.23 -0.90 2.33
CA ASN A 102 -7.66 -1.26 2.37
C ASN A 102 -8.05 -2.28 1.27
N ILE A 103 -7.25 -3.34 1.12
CA ILE A 103 -7.41 -4.37 0.08
C ILE A 103 -7.62 -5.77 0.65
N ASN A 104 -7.83 -6.74 -0.24
CA ASN A 104 -7.91 -8.14 0.12
C ASN A 104 -6.57 -8.65 0.65
N ARG A 105 -6.68 -9.61 1.55
CA ARG A 105 -5.58 -10.39 2.11
C ARG A 105 -5.38 -11.71 1.37
N ASP A 106 -6.06 -11.85 0.23
CA ASP A 106 -5.89 -12.95 -0.70
C ASP A 106 -4.68 -12.66 -1.60
N GLY A 107 -3.84 -13.67 -1.76
CA GLY A 107 -2.66 -13.67 -2.62
C GLY A 107 -1.55 -14.55 -2.07
N GLU A 108 -0.39 -14.50 -2.69
CA GLU A 108 0.78 -15.31 -2.34
C GLU A 108 1.78 -14.48 -1.53
N TYR A 109 2.02 -14.92 -0.29
CA TYR A 109 2.95 -14.28 0.63
C TYR A 109 4.16 -15.17 0.87
N THR A 110 5.33 -14.58 0.69
CA THR A 110 6.58 -15.17 1.16
C THR A 110 7.13 -14.36 2.33
N TYR A 111 7.83 -15.04 3.24
CA TYR A 111 8.38 -14.42 4.42
C TYR A 111 9.90 -14.51 4.42
N GLU A 112 10.54 -13.36 4.54
CA GLU A 112 11.99 -13.24 4.60
C GLU A 112 12.39 -12.25 5.69
N ASP A 113 13.40 -12.60 6.49
CA ASP A 113 13.95 -11.67 7.46
C ASP A 113 14.43 -10.37 6.75
N ASP A 114 14.24 -9.23 7.43
CA ASP A 114 14.77 -7.90 7.07
C ASP A 114 14.13 -7.21 5.88
N VAL A 115 12.88 -7.56 5.58
CA VAL A 115 12.05 -6.76 4.69
C VAL A 115 11.48 -5.58 5.49
N VAL A 116 11.83 -4.36 5.10
CA VAL A 116 11.30 -3.13 5.69
C VAL A 116 10.20 -2.58 4.79
N ILE A 117 9.03 -2.35 5.38
CA ILE A 117 7.89 -1.74 4.68
C ILE A 117 7.99 -0.22 4.79
N ASP A 118 7.82 0.46 3.66
CA ASP A 118 7.60 1.91 3.64
C ASP A 118 6.10 2.25 3.80
N GLU A 119 5.67 2.46 5.04
CA GLU A 119 4.30 2.81 5.36
C GLU A 119 3.85 4.16 4.79
N VAL A 120 4.79 5.09 4.60
CA VAL A 120 4.50 6.42 4.04
C VAL A 120 4.20 6.28 2.55
N LEU A 121 5.03 5.51 1.83
CA LEU A 121 4.78 5.18 0.43
C LEU A 121 3.46 4.42 0.26
N LEU A 122 3.22 3.38 1.06
CA LEU A 122 1.97 2.62 1.00
C LEU A 122 0.74 3.48 1.27
N SER A 123 0.84 4.42 2.21
CA SER A 123 -0.22 5.39 2.51
C SER A 123 -0.52 6.30 1.31
N LYS A 124 0.51 6.72 0.57
CA LYS A 124 0.33 7.46 -0.68
C LYS A 124 -0.32 6.57 -1.74
N VAL A 125 0.14 5.33 -1.91
CA VAL A 125 -0.44 4.37 -2.87
C VAL A 125 -1.88 3.99 -2.53
N ALA A 126 -2.27 3.97 -1.26
CA ALA A 126 -3.64 3.67 -0.82
C ALA A 126 -4.69 4.56 -1.50
N VAL A 127 -4.34 5.81 -1.81
CA VAL A 127 -5.20 6.78 -2.54
C VAL A 127 -5.54 6.27 -3.96
N LEU A 128 -4.67 5.46 -4.56
CA LEU A 128 -4.90 4.87 -5.88
C LEU A 128 -5.77 3.62 -5.86
N ILE A 129 -6.02 3.01 -4.71
CA ILE A 129 -6.71 1.70 -4.66
C ILE A 129 -8.16 1.81 -5.14
N THR A 130 -8.90 2.84 -4.72
CA THR A 130 -10.26 3.09 -5.19
C THR A 130 -10.33 3.35 -6.70
N PRO A 131 -9.61 4.34 -7.28
CA PRO A 131 -9.64 4.55 -8.72
C PRO A 131 -9.08 3.35 -9.49
N PHE A 132 -8.13 2.59 -8.93
CA PHE A 132 -7.66 1.33 -9.52
C PHE A 132 -8.78 0.29 -9.63
N LYS A 133 -9.58 0.09 -8.58
CA LYS A 133 -10.76 -0.80 -8.60
C LYS A 133 -11.83 -0.33 -9.57
N ASP A 134 -12.08 0.96 -9.60
CA ASP A 134 -13.23 1.53 -10.30
C ASP A 134 -12.94 1.69 -11.79
N PHE A 135 -11.77 2.22 -12.12
CA PHE A 135 -11.45 2.66 -13.47
C PHE A 135 -10.85 1.55 -14.33
N PHE A 136 -10.18 0.55 -13.74
CA PHE A 136 -9.43 -0.46 -14.50
C PHE A 136 -10.16 -1.81 -14.64
N ALA A 137 -10.01 -2.45 -15.80
CA ALA A 137 -10.43 -3.83 -16.03
C ALA A 137 -9.68 -4.82 -15.12
N ASP A 138 -10.22 -6.03 -14.96
CA ASP A 138 -9.49 -7.10 -14.27
C ASP A 138 -8.19 -7.44 -15.03
N GLY A 139 -7.14 -7.82 -14.30
CA GLY A 139 -5.79 -8.03 -14.81
C GLY A 139 -4.87 -6.82 -14.70
N ALA A 140 -5.41 -5.63 -14.38
CA ALA A 140 -4.60 -4.46 -14.05
C ALA A 140 -3.75 -4.69 -12.81
N LYS A 141 -2.62 -3.97 -12.71
CA LYS A 141 -1.61 -4.14 -11.66
C LYS A 141 -1.08 -2.82 -11.12
N ILE A 142 -0.79 -2.80 -9.82
CA ILE A 142 0.13 -1.83 -9.21
C ILE A 142 1.32 -2.62 -8.69
N LEU A 143 2.52 -2.25 -9.10
CA LEU A 143 3.76 -2.88 -8.64
C LEU A 143 4.57 -1.84 -7.88
N ILE A 144 4.96 -2.19 -6.65
CA ILE A 144 5.87 -1.42 -5.81
C ILE A 144 7.15 -2.23 -5.65
N ILE A 145 8.27 -1.65 -6.07
CA ILE A 145 9.60 -2.21 -5.87
C ILE A 145 10.42 -1.11 -5.22
N ASN A 146 10.76 -1.28 -3.95
CA ASN A 146 11.40 -0.25 -3.13
C ASN A 146 10.57 1.04 -3.09
N ASP A 147 11.08 2.12 -3.65
CA ASP A 147 10.48 3.45 -3.75
C ASP A 147 9.77 3.71 -5.08
N GLU A 148 9.91 2.80 -6.05
CA GLU A 148 9.29 2.94 -7.36
C GLU A 148 7.89 2.30 -7.38
N VAL A 149 6.91 3.06 -7.86
CA VAL A 149 5.54 2.59 -8.04
C VAL A 149 5.21 2.60 -9.53
N SER A 150 4.65 1.51 -10.03
CA SER A 150 4.12 1.42 -11.39
C SER A 150 2.66 1.00 -11.40
N LEU A 151 1.87 1.60 -12.28
CA LEU A 151 0.46 1.30 -12.52
C LEU A 151 0.28 0.88 -13.97
N SER A 152 -0.24 -0.32 -14.19
CA SER A 152 -0.50 -0.85 -15.53
C SER A 152 -1.88 -1.49 -15.66
N GLY A 153 -2.44 -1.48 -16.87
CA GLY A 153 -3.70 -2.14 -17.17
C GLY A 153 -4.60 -1.37 -18.14
N GLU A 154 -5.78 -1.94 -18.41
CA GLU A 154 -6.77 -1.33 -19.31
C GLU A 154 -7.82 -0.54 -18.53
N LEU A 155 -8.09 0.69 -18.95
CA LEU A 155 -9.22 1.48 -18.44
C LEU A 155 -10.54 0.97 -19.03
N LYS A 156 -11.55 0.81 -18.18
CA LYS A 156 -12.92 0.42 -18.56
C LYS A 156 -13.62 1.50 -19.40
N ASP A 157 -13.27 2.77 -19.19
CA ASP A 157 -13.81 3.92 -19.89
C ASP A 157 -12.67 4.94 -20.16
N PRO A 158 -12.49 5.44 -21.40
CA PRO A 158 -11.51 6.46 -21.73
C PRO A 158 -11.60 7.73 -20.87
N ASN A 159 -12.81 8.11 -20.43
CA ASN A 159 -13.03 9.32 -19.65
C ASN A 159 -12.40 9.28 -18.25
N TYR A 160 -12.10 8.08 -17.73
CA TYR A 160 -11.41 7.94 -16.46
C TYR A 160 -9.96 8.40 -16.49
N TYR A 161 -9.34 8.50 -17.68
CA TYR A 161 -7.95 8.92 -17.81
C TYR A 161 -7.71 10.32 -17.24
N ALA A 162 -8.55 11.30 -17.59
CA ALA A 162 -8.41 12.67 -17.09
C ALA A 162 -8.57 12.76 -15.56
N LEU A 163 -9.47 11.94 -15.00
CA LEU A 163 -9.70 11.90 -13.56
C LEU A 163 -8.52 11.24 -12.83
N LEU A 164 -7.98 10.16 -13.40
CA LEU A 164 -6.77 9.50 -12.92
C LEU A 164 -5.54 10.42 -12.97
N GLU A 165 -5.37 11.21 -14.03
CA GLU A 165 -4.31 12.22 -14.13
C GLU A 165 -4.45 13.30 -13.06
N SER A 166 -5.68 13.77 -12.78
CA SER A 166 -5.90 14.74 -11.70
C SER A 166 -5.59 14.17 -10.32
N ILE A 167 -5.78 12.87 -10.09
CA ILE A 167 -5.44 12.22 -8.83
C ILE A 167 -3.92 12.06 -8.74
N THR A 168 -3.31 11.44 -9.75
CA THR A 168 -1.88 11.10 -9.77
C THR A 168 -0.95 12.31 -9.76
N SER A 169 -1.34 13.42 -10.41
CA SER A 169 -0.55 14.68 -10.40
C SER A 169 -0.47 15.36 -9.03
N ARG A 170 -1.39 15.04 -8.11
CA ARG A 170 -1.39 15.54 -6.73
C ARG A 170 -0.63 14.61 -5.79
N MET A 171 -0.23 13.44 -6.28
CA MET A 171 0.51 12.48 -5.47
C MET A 171 1.99 12.83 -5.50
N ASP A 172 2.57 12.90 -4.31
CA ASP A 172 4.01 13.06 -4.12
C ASP A 172 4.72 11.69 -4.18
N ILE A 173 4.61 10.99 -5.31
CA ILE A 173 5.31 9.72 -5.58
C ILE A 173 5.85 9.69 -7.01
N ASN A 174 6.91 8.93 -7.24
CA ASN A 174 7.35 8.60 -8.59
C ASN A 174 6.50 7.45 -9.14
N LEU A 175 5.45 7.79 -9.91
CA LEU A 175 4.51 6.83 -10.49
C LEU A 175 4.76 6.64 -12.00
N ILE A 176 5.18 5.44 -12.38
CA ILE A 176 5.27 5.01 -13.77
C ILE A 176 3.90 4.47 -14.22
N LYS A 177 3.43 4.88 -15.40
CA LYS A 177 2.09 4.50 -15.92
C LYS A 177 2.21 3.81 -17.27
N ASP A 178 1.63 2.60 -17.39
CA ASP A 178 1.49 1.84 -18.63
C ASP A 178 0.02 1.45 -18.85
N ILE A 179 -0.77 2.40 -19.35
CA ILE A 179 -2.23 2.33 -19.35
C ILE A 179 -2.76 2.19 -20.78
N ASN A 180 -3.57 1.15 -20.99
CA ASN A 180 -4.30 0.93 -22.22
C ASN A 180 -5.71 1.53 -22.14
N ILE A 181 -6.21 2.09 -23.24
CA ILE A 181 -7.56 2.64 -23.32
C ILE A 181 -8.42 1.73 -24.20
N ALA A 182 -9.51 1.19 -23.65
CA ALA A 182 -10.48 0.41 -24.41
C ALA A 182 -11.15 1.26 -25.49
N ASN A 183 -10.97 0.90 -26.77
CA ASN A 183 -11.60 1.49 -27.97
C ASN A 183 -11.68 3.04 -28.02
N PRO A 184 -10.73 3.72 -28.70
CA PRO A 184 -10.72 5.17 -28.82
C PRO A 184 -11.78 5.62 -29.84
N THR A 185 -13.01 5.86 -29.40
CA THR A 185 -13.95 6.66 -30.18
C THR A 185 -14.02 8.07 -29.58
N LEU A 186 -13.19 8.93 -30.16
CA LEU A 186 -13.30 10.40 -30.22
C LEU A 186 -13.25 11.18 -28.89
N VAL A 187 -12.04 11.60 -28.53
CA VAL A 187 -11.80 12.99 -28.10
C VAL A 187 -10.57 13.50 -28.86
N THR A 188 -10.76 13.88 -30.12
CA THR A 188 -9.94 14.93 -30.73
C THR A 188 -10.54 16.25 -30.28
N ALA A 189 -9.95 16.87 -29.27
CA ALA A 189 -10.11 18.29 -29.05
C ALA A 189 -8.79 18.94 -29.49
N ASP A 190 -8.85 19.53 -30.68
CA ASP A 190 -7.80 20.34 -31.27
C ASP A 190 -7.32 21.43 -30.30
N SER A 191 -6.01 21.54 -30.16
CA SER A 191 -5.31 22.77 -29.79
C SER A 191 -3.84 22.62 -30.24
N GLU A 192 -3.60 22.81 -31.53
CA GLU A 192 -2.34 23.37 -31.98
C GLU A 192 -2.27 24.82 -31.48
N ASP A 193 -1.29 25.17 -30.65
CA ASP A 193 -0.40 26.29 -30.96
C ASP A 193 0.79 26.41 -30.00
N ASN A 194 1.98 26.35 -30.62
CA ASN A 194 3.21 27.09 -30.33
C ASN A 194 3.64 27.39 -28.87
N LEU A 195 4.76 26.77 -28.46
CA LEU A 195 5.74 27.42 -27.57
C LEU A 195 7.17 27.20 -28.10
N ASN A 196 7.66 28.24 -28.77
CA ASN A 196 9.08 28.55 -28.91
C ASN A 196 9.64 29.03 -27.56
N ASP A 197 10.84 28.54 -27.26
CA ASP A 197 11.97 29.20 -26.59
C ASP A 197 11.70 30.33 -25.58
N LYS A 198 12.07 30.08 -24.32
CA LYS A 198 13.04 30.93 -23.61
C LYS A 198 13.57 30.27 -22.33
N GLU A 199 14.89 30.08 -22.33
CA GLU A 199 15.74 29.95 -21.14
C GLU A 199 15.42 31.03 -20.09
N VAL A 200 15.37 30.64 -18.81
CA VAL A 200 16.08 31.36 -17.73
C VAL A 200 16.53 30.35 -16.67
N SER A 201 17.79 30.51 -16.31
CA SER A 201 18.69 29.73 -15.48
C SER A 201 18.37 29.65 -13.97
N LEU A 202 18.84 28.55 -13.39
CA LEU A 202 19.15 28.30 -11.99
C LEU A 202 20.03 29.41 -11.38
N GLU A 203 19.75 29.82 -10.14
CA GLU A 203 20.80 30.12 -9.16
C GLU A 203 20.41 29.62 -7.76
N SER A 204 21.37 28.93 -7.17
CA SER A 204 21.37 28.34 -5.84
C SER A 204 21.61 29.41 -4.77
N ASN A 205 21.11 29.20 -3.55
CA ASN A 205 21.84 29.65 -2.35
C ASN A 205 21.57 28.74 -1.15
N LYS A 206 22.67 28.20 -0.61
CA LYS A 206 22.77 27.50 0.67
C LYS A 206 22.86 28.53 1.80
N ASN A 207 22.25 28.24 2.96
CA ASN A 207 22.91 28.37 4.27
C ASN A 207 22.10 27.71 5.40
N SER A 208 22.85 27.08 6.31
CA SER A 208 22.43 26.24 7.42
C SER A 208 22.00 27.01 8.67
N GLU A 209 21.14 26.34 9.46
CA GLU A 209 21.06 26.30 10.93
C GLU A 209 20.89 27.59 11.77
N ASN A 210 19.77 27.66 12.50
CA ASN A 210 19.83 27.80 13.96
C ASN A 210 18.52 27.36 14.67
N VAL A 211 18.68 26.57 15.72
CA VAL A 211 17.64 26.07 16.61
C VAL A 211 17.26 27.16 17.63
N SER A 212 15.97 27.39 17.85
CA SER A 212 15.50 27.87 19.16
C SER A 212 14.06 27.49 19.45
N LYS A 213 13.92 26.68 20.51
CA LYS A 213 12.70 26.39 21.26
C LYS A 213 11.93 27.68 21.58
N ARG A 214 10.66 27.74 21.19
CA ARG A 214 9.59 28.37 21.96
C ARG A 214 8.32 27.53 21.82
N GLU A 215 7.87 27.00 22.95
CA GLU A 215 6.55 26.43 23.12
C GLU A 215 5.50 27.50 22.81
N ASN A 216 4.71 27.26 21.77
CA ASN A 216 3.36 27.80 21.62
C ASN A 216 2.63 26.84 20.67
N ALA A 217 1.48 26.33 21.12
CA ALA A 217 0.65 25.38 20.41
C ALA A 217 0.17 25.94 19.06
N VAL A 218 0.93 25.66 18.00
CA VAL A 218 0.46 25.77 16.62
C VAL A 218 -0.41 24.54 16.39
N LYS A 219 -1.72 24.74 16.28
CA LYS A 219 -2.66 23.71 15.83
C LYS A 219 -2.28 23.37 14.39
N THR A 220 -1.45 22.34 14.19
CA THR A 220 -1.07 21.84 12.87
C THR A 220 -2.36 21.49 12.12
N ILE A 221 -2.70 22.26 11.10
CA ILE A 221 -3.79 21.92 10.18
C ILE A 221 -3.27 20.74 9.39
N LEU A 222 -3.88 19.56 9.59
CA LEU A 222 -3.53 18.37 8.83
C LEU A 222 -4.04 18.54 7.39
N THR A 223 -3.26 18.09 6.43
CA THR A 223 -3.72 17.96 5.04
C THR A 223 -4.85 16.92 4.95
N PRO A 224 -5.71 16.97 3.92
CA PRO A 224 -6.75 15.96 3.70
C PRO A 224 -6.22 14.51 3.76
N ASN A 225 -5.03 14.28 3.21
CA ASN A 225 -4.39 12.97 3.22
C ASN A 225 -3.98 12.56 4.64
N GLU A 226 -3.36 13.44 5.43
CA GLU A 226 -2.99 13.14 6.82
C GLU A 226 -4.22 12.90 7.71
N ILE A 227 -5.32 13.60 7.44
CA ILE A 227 -6.61 13.38 8.09
C ILE A 227 -7.14 11.98 7.75
N GLN A 228 -7.15 11.64 6.46
CA GLN A 228 -7.57 10.32 5.98
C GLN A 228 -6.76 9.20 6.65
N LEU A 229 -5.42 9.36 6.72
CA LEU A 229 -4.54 8.39 7.37
C LEU A 229 -4.81 8.25 8.86
N SER A 230 -5.04 9.37 9.54
CA SER A 230 -5.36 9.37 10.97
C SER A 230 -6.68 8.65 11.26
N ILE A 231 -7.70 8.83 10.41
CA ILE A 231 -8.99 8.13 10.52
C ILE A 231 -8.81 6.64 10.23
N ASN A 232 -8.08 6.30 9.18
CA ASN A 232 -7.78 4.91 8.84
C ASN A 232 -7.09 4.21 10.00
N GLN A 233 -6.05 4.81 10.59
CA GLN A 233 -5.33 4.25 11.74
C GLN A 233 -6.25 3.93 12.92
N ILE A 234 -7.20 4.82 13.23
CA ILE A 234 -8.21 4.57 14.28
C ILE A 234 -9.10 3.36 13.93
N LEU A 235 -9.52 3.24 12.67
CA LEU A 235 -10.33 2.12 12.19
C LEU A 235 -9.54 0.80 12.17
N LEU A 236 -8.22 0.87 11.97
CA LEU A 236 -7.31 -0.29 12.05
C LEU A 236 -7.19 -0.81 13.48
N GLU A 237 -7.04 0.10 14.45
CA GLU A 237 -6.98 -0.27 15.87
C GLU A 237 -8.30 -0.85 16.36
N LYS A 238 -9.43 -0.24 15.95
CA LYS A 238 -10.76 -0.71 16.35
C LYS A 238 -11.85 -0.32 15.36
N LYS A 239 -12.39 -1.33 14.68
CA LYS A 239 -13.51 -1.18 13.73
C LYS A 239 -14.80 -0.73 14.41
N ILE A 240 -15.63 -0.01 13.67
CA ILE A 240 -17.02 0.27 14.05
C ILE A 240 -17.86 -0.98 13.81
N SER A 241 -18.50 -1.46 14.88
CA SER A 241 -19.32 -2.67 14.90
C SER A 241 -20.78 -2.37 15.17
N PHE A 242 -21.65 -3.30 14.79
CA PHE A 242 -23.11 -3.17 14.89
C PHE A 242 -23.73 -4.38 15.57
N GLU A 243 -24.85 -4.17 16.27
CA GLU A 243 -25.63 -5.27 16.83
C GLU A 243 -26.11 -6.23 15.74
N ARG A 244 -26.32 -7.49 16.12
CA ARG A 244 -26.65 -8.56 15.18
C ARG A 244 -27.92 -8.22 14.40
N LYS A 245 -27.82 -8.21 13.05
CA LYS A 245 -28.91 -7.85 12.12
C LYS A 245 -29.49 -6.45 12.35
N SER A 246 -28.68 -5.53 12.89
CA SER A 246 -29.08 -4.15 13.15
C SER A 246 -28.13 -3.15 12.48
N SER A 247 -28.58 -1.89 12.42
CA SER A 247 -27.78 -0.68 12.19
C SER A 247 -27.39 0.03 13.49
N THR A 248 -27.81 -0.49 14.64
CA THR A 248 -27.41 0.00 15.96
C THR A 248 -25.92 -0.23 16.19
N ILE A 249 -25.17 0.86 16.41
CA ILE A 249 -23.74 0.80 16.71
C ILE A 249 -23.53 0.23 18.12
N THR A 250 -22.56 -0.67 18.25
CA THR A 250 -22.22 -1.28 19.54
C THR A 250 -21.45 -0.31 20.44
N ALA A 251 -21.65 -0.41 21.75
CA ALA A 251 -21.02 0.49 22.73
C ALA A 251 -19.48 0.44 22.73
N ASP A 252 -18.89 -0.67 22.31
CA ASP A 252 -17.45 -0.82 22.16
C ASP A 252 -16.87 0.00 21.00
N SER A 253 -17.69 0.46 20.05
CA SER A 253 -17.29 1.35 18.95
C SER A 253 -17.19 2.83 19.36
N ASN A 254 -17.68 3.19 20.55
CA ASN A 254 -17.69 4.58 21.03
C ASN A 254 -16.29 5.23 21.05
N PRO A 255 -15.21 4.58 21.52
CA PRO A 255 -13.87 5.16 21.48
C PRO A 255 -13.40 5.49 20.06
N THR A 256 -13.70 4.61 19.09
CA THR A 256 -13.39 4.82 17.66
C THR A 256 -14.12 6.06 17.14
N LEU A 257 -15.44 6.15 17.38
CA LEU A 257 -16.25 7.30 16.97
C LEU A 257 -15.76 8.60 17.59
N VAL A 258 -15.44 8.61 18.88
CA VAL A 258 -14.89 9.77 19.58
C VAL A 258 -13.54 10.19 18.99
N GLY A 259 -12.68 9.24 18.65
CA GLY A 259 -11.39 9.50 18.01
C GLY A 259 -11.56 10.17 16.64
N ILE A 260 -12.43 9.60 15.79
CA ILE A 260 -12.74 10.15 14.47
C ILE A 260 -13.38 11.54 14.59
N ALA A 261 -14.37 11.71 15.47
CA ALA A 261 -15.03 13.01 15.70
C ALA A 261 -14.01 14.09 16.09
N LYS A 262 -13.08 13.80 17.01
CA LYS A 262 -12.01 14.74 17.40
C LYS A 262 -11.13 15.16 16.22
N ILE A 263 -10.77 14.23 15.33
CA ILE A 263 -10.01 14.57 14.12
C ILE A 263 -10.84 15.53 13.24
N LEU A 264 -12.11 15.22 13.01
CA LEU A 264 -12.98 16.02 12.15
C LEU A 264 -13.33 17.40 12.75
N GLU A 265 -13.44 17.51 14.07
CA GLU A 265 -13.62 18.77 14.78
C GLU A 265 -12.37 19.65 14.72
N ASN A 266 -11.18 19.03 14.71
CA ASN A 266 -9.93 19.74 14.60
C ASN A 266 -9.65 20.26 13.19
N ASN A 267 -10.19 19.60 12.17
CA ASN A 267 -10.00 19.92 10.77
C ASN A 267 -11.35 20.23 10.11
N LYS A 268 -11.86 21.45 10.30
CA LYS A 268 -13.26 21.81 9.95
C LYS A 268 -13.51 22.05 8.46
N ASN A 269 -12.45 22.13 7.66
CA ASN A 269 -12.52 22.36 6.21
C ASN A 269 -12.92 21.12 5.42
N VAL A 270 -12.65 19.91 5.92
CA VAL A 270 -12.87 18.71 5.10
C VAL A 270 -14.33 18.25 5.06
N LYS A 271 -14.77 17.75 3.90
CA LYS A 271 -16.00 16.97 3.72
C LYS A 271 -15.68 15.48 3.69
N VAL A 272 -16.56 14.68 4.29
CA VAL A 272 -16.32 13.27 4.52
C VAL A 272 -17.52 12.45 4.05
N GLU A 273 -17.24 11.43 3.26
CA GLU A 273 -18.17 10.35 2.96
C GLU A 273 -17.97 9.22 3.98
N ILE A 274 -19.08 8.70 4.49
CA ILE A 274 -19.17 7.53 5.36
C ILE A 274 -19.74 6.40 4.51
N ALA A 275 -18.89 5.46 4.14
CA ALA A 275 -19.17 4.39 3.19
C ALA A 275 -19.51 3.09 3.93
N GLY A 276 -20.76 2.65 3.86
CA GLY A 276 -21.20 1.39 4.48
C GLY A 276 -21.10 0.21 3.51
N HIS A 277 -20.60 -0.94 3.98
CA HIS A 277 -20.46 -2.15 3.17
C HIS A 277 -21.06 -3.38 3.87
N THR A 278 -21.50 -4.37 3.09
CA THR A 278 -22.01 -5.67 3.57
C THR A 278 -21.26 -6.84 2.94
N ASP A 279 -21.43 -8.03 3.51
CA ASP A 279 -21.15 -9.29 2.81
C ASP A 279 -22.22 -9.54 1.73
N SER A 280 -22.01 -10.55 0.86
CA SER A 280 -22.92 -10.84 -0.27
C SER A 280 -24.11 -11.71 0.07
N ARG A 281 -24.36 -12.00 1.36
CA ARG A 281 -25.51 -12.85 1.72
C ARG A 281 -26.81 -12.09 1.65
N GLY A 282 -27.80 -12.75 1.06
CA GLY A 282 -29.17 -12.28 1.03
C GLY A 282 -29.45 -11.47 -0.23
N ASP A 283 -30.49 -10.65 -0.16
CA ASP A 283 -30.92 -9.84 -1.30
C ASP A 283 -30.04 -8.59 -1.44
N LYS A 284 -29.60 -8.31 -2.67
CA LYS A 284 -28.73 -7.15 -2.96
C LYS A 284 -29.35 -5.81 -2.56
N ASN A 285 -30.67 -5.62 -2.75
CA ASN A 285 -31.34 -4.38 -2.36
C ASN A 285 -31.42 -4.25 -0.84
N LEU A 286 -31.68 -5.36 -0.15
CA LEU A 286 -31.63 -5.40 1.31
C LEU A 286 -30.21 -5.07 1.82
N ASN A 287 -29.17 -5.61 1.19
CA ASN A 287 -27.77 -5.29 1.52
C ASN A 287 -27.44 -3.82 1.30
N LYS A 288 -27.96 -3.23 0.21
CA LYS A 288 -27.85 -1.78 -0.06
C LYS A 288 -28.55 -0.94 1.02
N GLN A 289 -29.73 -1.37 1.47
CA GLN A 289 -30.45 -0.70 2.55
C GLN A 289 -29.70 -0.82 3.89
N ILE A 290 -29.26 -2.02 4.28
CA ILE A 290 -28.55 -2.26 5.55
C ILE A 290 -27.26 -1.43 5.62
N SER A 291 -26.48 -1.42 4.54
CA SER A 291 -25.26 -0.59 4.48
C SER A 291 -25.58 0.90 4.60
N GLN A 292 -26.65 1.38 3.96
CA GLN A 292 -27.08 2.78 4.06
C GLN A 292 -27.52 3.12 5.49
N ASP A 293 -28.30 2.26 6.14
CA ASP A 293 -28.76 2.47 7.51
C ASP A 293 -27.59 2.51 8.51
N ARG A 294 -26.57 1.67 8.28
CA ARG A 294 -25.33 1.69 9.07
C ARG A 294 -24.52 2.96 8.87
N ALA A 295 -24.33 3.39 7.62
CA ALA A 295 -23.66 4.65 7.31
C ALA A 295 -24.39 5.85 7.93
N ASN A 296 -25.73 5.86 7.87
CA ASN A 296 -26.57 6.87 8.51
C ASN A 296 -26.41 6.85 10.04
N SER A 297 -26.36 5.68 10.65
CA SER A 297 -26.18 5.55 12.11
C SER A 297 -24.83 6.11 12.56
N VAL A 298 -23.78 5.86 11.78
CA VAL A 298 -22.45 6.44 12.03
C VAL A 298 -22.44 7.95 11.84
N LYS A 299 -23.10 8.45 10.79
CA LYS A 299 -23.30 9.89 10.58
C LYS A 299 -23.97 10.55 11.78
N ILE A 300 -25.09 9.99 12.25
CA ILE A 300 -25.84 10.51 13.41
C ILE A 300 -24.95 10.54 14.65
N ALA A 301 -24.23 9.44 14.92
CA ALA A 301 -23.33 9.38 16.07
C ALA A 301 -22.22 10.45 16.02
N LEU A 302 -21.69 10.77 14.84
CA LEU A 302 -20.69 11.83 14.69
C LEU A 302 -21.29 13.24 14.84
N ILE A 303 -22.54 13.45 14.41
CA ILE A 303 -23.28 14.69 14.65
C ILE A 303 -23.50 14.90 16.14
N ASP A 304 -23.91 13.85 16.85
CA ASP A 304 -24.10 13.88 18.31
C ASP A 304 -22.78 14.17 19.06
N LEU A 305 -21.64 13.82 18.44
CA LEU A 305 -20.30 14.13 18.93
C LEU A 305 -19.78 15.51 18.50
N GLY A 306 -20.57 16.32 17.80
CA GLY A 306 -20.26 17.72 17.48
C GLY A 306 -19.77 17.99 16.05
N VAL A 307 -19.72 16.98 15.17
CA VAL A 307 -19.34 17.18 13.76
C VAL A 307 -20.51 17.78 12.98
N ASP A 308 -20.26 18.86 12.23
CA ASP A 308 -21.29 19.52 11.42
C ASP A 308 -21.87 18.57 10.36
N GLU A 309 -23.19 18.40 10.37
CA GLU A 309 -23.94 17.54 9.46
C GLU A 309 -23.64 17.82 7.98
N ASN A 310 -23.45 19.09 7.60
CA ASN A 310 -23.24 19.50 6.21
C ASN A 310 -21.93 18.98 5.62
N ARG A 311 -21.03 18.50 6.49
CA ARG A 311 -19.74 17.93 6.11
C ARG A 311 -19.79 16.41 5.95
N LEU A 312 -20.90 15.78 6.33
CA LEU A 312 -21.02 14.32 6.38
C LEU A 312 -22.03 13.82 5.36
N ILE A 313 -21.54 13.01 4.43
CA ILE A 313 -22.36 12.28 3.46
C ILE A 313 -22.34 10.80 3.86
N ALA A 314 -23.50 10.15 3.94
CA ALA A 314 -23.59 8.73 4.23
C ALA A 314 -24.03 7.98 2.97
N VAL A 315 -23.26 6.99 2.53
CA VAL A 315 -23.52 6.20 1.33
C VAL A 315 -23.46 4.72 1.65
N GLY A 316 -24.56 4.00 1.39
CA GLY A 316 -24.62 2.55 1.44
C GLY A 316 -24.17 1.94 0.13
N TYR A 317 -23.08 1.18 0.13
CA TYR A 317 -22.57 0.49 -1.05
C TYR A 317 -23.06 -0.95 -1.17
N GLY A 318 -23.64 -1.51 -0.10
CA GLY A 318 -24.01 -2.92 -0.04
C GLY A 318 -22.80 -3.81 -0.27
N GLU A 319 -22.98 -4.83 -1.10
CA GLU A 319 -21.95 -5.81 -1.47
C GLU A 319 -21.13 -5.40 -2.72
N GLU A 320 -21.32 -4.19 -3.25
CA GLU A 320 -20.77 -3.80 -4.56
C GLU A 320 -19.25 -3.59 -4.57
N PHE A 321 -18.66 -3.36 -3.38
CA PHE A 321 -17.23 -3.09 -3.22
C PHE A 321 -16.64 -4.02 -2.16
N PRO A 322 -16.56 -5.34 -2.44
CA PRO A 322 -15.93 -6.28 -1.54
C PRO A 322 -14.44 -5.95 -1.43
N ILE A 323 -13.90 -6.17 -0.23
CA ILE A 323 -12.46 -6.15 0.00
C ILE A 323 -11.92 -7.55 0.21
N ALA A 324 -12.74 -8.54 0.56
CA ALA A 324 -12.35 -9.93 0.52
C ALA A 324 -13.35 -10.76 -0.28
N LYS A 325 -12.89 -11.87 -0.85
CA LYS A 325 -13.79 -12.86 -1.42
C LYS A 325 -14.65 -13.44 -0.30
N ASP A 326 -15.92 -13.64 -0.57
CA ASP A 326 -16.81 -14.30 0.38
C ASP A 326 -16.50 -15.79 0.47
N ASP A 327 -16.68 -16.35 1.66
CA ASP A 327 -16.54 -17.79 1.90
C ASP A 327 -17.69 -18.59 1.24
N GLU A 328 -17.69 -19.92 1.42
CA GLU A 328 -18.71 -20.81 0.85
C GLU A 328 -20.16 -20.46 1.27
N ASN A 329 -20.33 -19.72 2.36
CA ASN A 329 -21.62 -19.28 2.88
C ASN A 329 -21.99 -17.87 2.41
N GLY A 330 -21.18 -17.22 1.57
CA GLY A 330 -21.33 -15.81 1.19
C GLY A 330 -20.86 -14.84 2.28
N LEU A 331 -20.18 -15.34 3.30
CA LEU A 331 -19.75 -14.59 4.47
C LEU A 331 -18.35 -14.02 4.26
N SER A 332 -18.18 -12.74 4.55
CA SER A 332 -16.86 -12.17 4.78
C SER A 332 -16.97 -11.04 5.81
N GLU A 333 -16.47 -11.30 7.02
CA GLU A 333 -16.60 -10.34 8.12
C GLU A 333 -15.91 -9.01 7.83
N ILE A 334 -14.81 -9.09 7.08
CA ILE A 334 -14.04 -7.92 6.66
C ILE A 334 -14.83 -7.06 5.66
N ASN A 335 -15.73 -7.65 4.86
CA ASN A 335 -16.63 -6.90 3.97
C ASN A 335 -17.71 -6.12 4.75
N ARG A 336 -18.09 -6.56 5.95
CA ARG A 336 -19.02 -5.84 6.83
C ARG A 336 -18.28 -4.72 7.57
N ARG A 337 -18.07 -3.60 6.89
CA ARG A 337 -17.28 -2.46 7.41
C ARG A 337 -17.94 -1.12 7.13
N VAL A 338 -17.41 -0.10 7.77
CA VAL A 338 -17.67 1.31 7.47
C VAL A 338 -16.33 1.97 7.21
N ASP A 339 -16.18 2.53 6.02
CA ASP A 339 -15.00 3.29 5.61
C ASP A 339 -15.33 4.78 5.63
N PHE A 340 -14.31 5.61 5.68
CA PHE A 340 -14.42 7.06 5.65
C PHE A 340 -13.56 7.57 4.51
N ASN A 341 -14.11 8.43 3.65
CA ASN A 341 -13.38 9.01 2.53
C ASN A 341 -13.43 10.54 2.62
N ILE A 342 -12.27 11.20 2.62
CA ILE A 342 -12.22 12.65 2.47
C ILE A 342 -12.49 12.99 1.00
N ILE A 343 -13.61 13.67 0.74
CA ILE A 343 -14.11 13.94 -0.62
C ILE A 343 -13.93 15.40 -1.08
N GLY A 344 -13.40 16.25 -0.21
CA GLY A 344 -13.10 17.65 -0.56
C GLY A 344 -12.81 18.53 0.65
N GLU A 345 -12.49 19.79 0.35
CA GLU A 345 -12.38 20.92 1.27
C GLU A 345 -13.46 21.98 0.98
#